data_AF-A0A352X0Z1-F1
#
_entry.id   AF-A0A352X0Z1-F1
#
_cell.length_a   1.000
_cell.length_b   1.000
_cell.length_c   1.000
_cell.angle_alpha   90.00
_cell.angle_beta   90.00
_cell.angle_gamma   90.00
#
_symmetry.space_group_name_H-M   'P 1'
#
loop_
_entity.id
_entity.type
_entity.pdbx_description
1 polymer ?
#
loop_
_entity_poly.entity_id
_entity_poly.type
_entity_poly.pdbx_seq_one_letter_code
_entity_poly.pdbx_strand_id
1 'polypeptide(L)'
;LKKLWESDDRKVVASSLPIYTISDDLLESILKRNHIPENSAEIIREFYTEYREAAEKLLREYHVTLVIPELSREQFERSPLNLSLAEIFFETDVPYTYEEYALHLEQTKEYSQRHGNMKLELDDTPAFRNISYAIIGNRLVIVSKNKFPTIHFVIHHKRMVKAFLDFIPPIRE
;
A
#
# COMPACT_ATOMS: atom_id res chain seq x y z
N LEU A 1 -11.80 3.03 11.08
CA LEU A 1 -11.23 3.41 9.76
C LEU A 1 -12.29 3.43 8.64
N LYS A 2 -13.14 2.40 8.43
CA LYS A 2 -14.18 2.36 7.36
C LYS A 2 -15.09 3.61 7.21
N LYS A 3 -15.36 4.40 8.27
CA LYS A 3 -16.16 5.66 8.21
C LYS A 3 -15.36 6.95 7.97
N LEU A 4 -14.02 6.90 8.01
CA LEU A 4 -13.14 8.06 7.76
C LEU A 4 -12.77 8.21 6.27
N TRP A 5 -13.39 7.39 5.42
CA TRP A 5 -13.19 7.36 3.98
C TRP A 5 -14.26 8.25 3.35
N GLU A 6 -14.18 9.54 3.63
CA GLU A 6 -14.98 10.49 2.87
C GLU A 6 -14.41 10.59 1.46
N SER A 7 -15.35 10.57 0.53
CA SER A 7 -15.21 10.62 -0.92
C SER A 7 -14.43 11.87 -1.34
N ASP A 8 -13.13 11.72 -1.60
CA ASP A 8 -12.22 12.83 -1.87
C ASP A 8 -10.97 12.35 -2.62
N ASP A 9 -10.28 13.28 -3.27
CA ASP A 9 -8.99 13.03 -3.91
C ASP A 9 -7.94 12.64 -2.87
N ARG A 10 -6.99 11.79 -3.27
CA ARG A 10 -6.05 11.16 -2.34
C ARG A 10 -4.64 11.10 -2.90
N LYS A 11 -3.65 11.31 -2.03
CA LYS A 11 -2.27 10.91 -2.26
C LYS A 11 -1.90 9.81 -1.27
N VAL A 12 -1.47 8.65 -1.78
CA VAL A 12 -1.00 7.53 -0.98
C VAL A 12 0.48 7.34 -1.28
N VAL A 13 1.31 7.41 -0.24
CA VAL A 13 2.72 7.02 -0.31
C VAL A 13 2.84 5.69 0.41
N ALA A 14 3.03 4.62 -0.36
CA ALA A 14 3.00 3.26 0.14
C ALA A 14 4.42 2.75 0.40
N SER A 15 4.61 2.06 1.51
CA SER A 15 5.87 1.35 1.82
C SER A 15 5.97 -0.03 1.16
N SER A 16 4.87 -0.53 0.61
CA SER A 16 4.77 -1.77 -0.16
C SER A 16 3.65 -1.65 -1.19
N LEU A 17 3.52 -2.63 -2.08
CA LEU A 17 2.54 -2.63 -3.16
C LEU A 17 1.12 -2.87 -2.61
N PRO A 18 0.11 -2.07 -3.01
CA PRO A 18 -1.25 -2.25 -2.53
C PRO A 18 -1.84 -3.59 -2.95
N ILE A 19 -2.33 -4.37 -1.98
CA ILE A 19 -2.80 -5.73 -2.25
C ILE A 19 -3.93 -5.78 -3.28
N TYR A 20 -4.76 -4.74 -3.43
CA TYR A 20 -5.84 -4.75 -4.41
C TYR A 20 -5.37 -4.81 -5.87
N THR A 21 -4.09 -4.53 -6.15
CA THR A 21 -3.52 -4.58 -7.50
C THR A 21 -2.91 -5.93 -7.88
N ILE A 22 -2.75 -6.85 -6.92
CA ILE A 22 -2.15 -8.18 -7.15
C ILE A 22 -3.13 -9.08 -7.90
N SER A 23 -2.65 -9.99 -8.76
CA SER A 23 -3.53 -11.03 -9.31
C SER A 23 -3.90 -12.09 -8.26
N ASP A 24 -5.05 -12.73 -8.45
CA ASP A 24 -5.51 -13.83 -7.61
C ASP A 24 -4.47 -14.96 -7.55
N ASP A 25 -3.95 -15.37 -8.71
CA ASP A 25 -2.93 -16.42 -8.82
C ASP A 25 -1.65 -16.08 -8.03
N LEU A 26 -1.20 -14.82 -8.10
CA LEU A 26 0.00 -14.39 -7.38
C LEU A 26 -0.26 -14.34 -5.88
N LEU A 27 -1.41 -13.83 -5.45
CA LEU A 27 -1.81 -13.83 -4.04
C LEU A 27 -1.79 -15.26 -3.47
N GLU A 28 -2.46 -16.21 -4.15
CA GLU A 28 -2.50 -17.60 -3.70
C GLU A 28 -1.11 -18.24 -3.64
N SER A 29 -0.25 -17.95 -4.62
CA SER A 29 1.13 -18.45 -4.61
C SER A 29 1.93 -17.95 -3.40
N ILE A 30 1.79 -16.66 -3.05
CA ILE A 30 2.47 -16.05 -1.90
C ILE A 30 1.94 -16.64 -0.59
N LEU A 31 0.62 -16.77 -0.44
CA LEU A 31 0.01 -17.34 0.77
C LEU A 31 0.46 -18.78 0.99
N LYS A 32 0.47 -19.60 -0.08
CA LYS A 32 0.93 -20.98 -0.02
C LYS A 32 2.40 -21.10 0.33
N ARG A 33 3.28 -20.29 -0.31
CA ARG A 33 4.73 -20.31 -0.05
C ARG A 33 5.05 -19.91 1.39
N ASN A 34 4.33 -18.92 1.93
CA ASN A 34 4.52 -18.48 3.31
C ASN A 34 3.85 -19.41 4.34
N HIS A 35 3.23 -20.53 3.91
CA HIS A 35 2.54 -21.48 4.79
C HIS A 35 1.48 -20.81 5.67
N ILE A 36 0.76 -19.83 5.11
CA ILE A 36 -0.30 -19.12 5.82
C ILE A 36 -1.42 -20.12 6.15
N PRO A 37 -1.82 -20.25 7.44
CA PRO A 37 -2.93 -21.13 7.82
C PRO A 37 -4.22 -20.73 7.11
N GLU A 38 -5.06 -21.72 6.76
CA GLU A 38 -6.25 -21.49 5.92
C GLU A 38 -7.20 -20.42 6.49
N ASN A 39 -7.43 -20.42 7.81
CA ASN A 39 -8.25 -19.40 8.48
C ASN A 39 -7.67 -17.98 8.32
N SER A 40 -6.35 -17.85 8.27
CA SER A 40 -5.67 -16.58 8.06
C SER A 40 -5.65 -16.18 6.58
N ALA A 41 -5.50 -17.17 5.70
CA ALA A 41 -5.58 -16.96 4.25
C ALA A 41 -6.98 -16.48 3.85
N GLU A 42 -8.05 -17.04 4.42
CA GLU A 42 -9.44 -16.61 4.21
C GLU A 42 -9.64 -15.14 4.58
N ILE A 43 -9.15 -14.70 5.74
CA ILE A 43 -9.17 -13.28 6.14
C ILE A 43 -8.46 -12.38 5.13
N ILE A 44 -7.31 -12.81 4.59
CA ILE A 44 -6.57 -12.05 3.59
C ILE A 44 -7.35 -11.98 2.27
N ARG A 45 -7.99 -13.07 1.84
CA ARG A 45 -8.81 -13.11 0.60
C ARG A 45 -10.04 -12.22 0.70
N GLU A 46 -10.74 -12.28 1.82
CA GLU A 46 -11.88 -11.40 2.11
C GLU A 46 -11.44 -9.93 2.06
N PHE A 47 -10.34 -9.60 2.74
CA PHE A 47 -9.77 -8.26 2.72
C PHE A 47 -9.39 -7.80 1.32
N TYR A 48 -8.69 -8.64 0.57
CA TYR A 48 -8.29 -8.34 -0.81
C TYR A 48 -9.51 -8.05 -1.69
N THR A 49 -10.58 -8.84 -1.57
CA THR A 49 -11.82 -8.66 -2.32
C THR A 49 -12.51 -7.36 -1.95
N GLU A 50 -12.74 -7.13 -0.65
CA GLU A 50 -13.34 -5.89 -0.14
C GLU A 50 -12.54 -4.65 -0.55
N TYR A 51 -11.21 -4.74 -0.46
CA TYR A 51 -10.34 -3.61 -0.71
C TYR A 51 -10.26 -3.29 -2.20
N ARG A 52 -10.25 -4.31 -3.08
CA ARG A 52 -10.39 -4.11 -4.52
C ARG A 52 -11.71 -3.44 -4.86
N GLU A 53 -12.83 -3.92 -4.36
CA GLU A 53 -14.13 -3.29 -4.63
C GLU A 53 -14.18 -1.82 -4.16
N ALA A 54 -13.56 -1.52 -3.01
CA ALA A 54 -13.45 -0.16 -2.50
C ALA A 54 -12.56 0.72 -3.38
N ALA A 55 -11.43 0.20 -3.87
CA ALA A 55 -10.54 0.90 -4.79
C ALA A 55 -11.24 1.20 -6.13
N GLU A 56 -11.97 0.23 -6.69
CA GLU A 56 -12.76 0.41 -7.91
C GLU A 56 -13.83 1.50 -7.75
N LYS A 57 -14.54 1.52 -6.61
CA LYS A 57 -15.52 2.57 -6.30
C LYS A 57 -14.86 3.94 -6.20
N LEU A 58 -13.74 4.02 -5.49
CA LEU A 58 -12.99 5.26 -5.30
C LEU A 58 -12.49 5.82 -6.63
N LEU A 59 -11.87 4.99 -7.48
CA LEU A 59 -11.29 5.40 -8.75
C LEU A 59 -12.34 5.77 -9.81
N ARG A 60 -13.62 5.44 -9.62
CA ARG A 60 -14.70 5.96 -10.49
C ARG A 60 -15.01 7.43 -10.24
N GLU A 61 -14.78 7.94 -9.04
CA GLU A 61 -15.24 9.27 -8.62
C GLU A 61 -14.10 10.23 -8.27
N TYR A 62 -12.93 9.72 -7.86
CA TYR A 62 -11.85 10.52 -7.30
C TYR A 62 -10.49 10.20 -7.88
N HIS A 63 -9.63 11.21 -7.90
CA HIS A 63 -8.24 11.05 -8.31
C HIS A 63 -7.41 10.47 -7.17
N VAL A 64 -6.61 9.46 -7.51
CA VAL A 64 -5.67 8.84 -6.58
C VAL A 64 -4.28 8.95 -7.15
N THR A 65 -3.41 9.70 -6.48
CA THR A 65 -1.96 9.62 -6.70
C THR A 65 -1.40 8.53 -5.79
N LEU A 66 -0.88 7.46 -6.37
CA LEU A 66 -0.21 6.38 -5.67
C LEU A 66 1.29 6.48 -5.93
N VAL A 67 2.07 6.63 -4.87
CA VAL A 67 3.53 6.53 -4.88
C VAL A 67 3.92 5.17 -4.30
N ILE A 68 4.66 4.36 -5.06
CA ILE A 68 5.11 3.01 -4.66
C ILE A 68 6.63 2.87 -4.77
N PRO A 69 7.25 1.96 -4.00
CA PRO A 69 8.67 1.68 -4.16
C PRO A 69 8.95 0.92 -5.46
N GLU A 70 9.95 1.35 -6.22
CA GLU A 70 10.55 0.63 -7.34
C GLU A 70 11.98 0.22 -6.98
N LEU A 71 12.14 -1.03 -6.56
CA LEU A 71 13.39 -1.52 -6.00
C LEU A 71 14.12 -2.43 -6.99
N SER A 72 15.41 -2.18 -7.15
CA SER A 72 16.32 -3.19 -7.70
C SER A 72 16.35 -4.44 -6.79
N ARG A 73 16.81 -5.56 -7.36
CA ARG A 73 17.02 -6.80 -6.59
C ARG A 73 17.92 -6.57 -5.40
N GLU A 74 19.01 -5.84 -5.58
CA GLU A 74 20.00 -5.57 -4.53
C GLU A 74 19.38 -4.74 -3.39
N GLN A 75 18.57 -3.73 -3.71
CA GLN A 75 17.86 -2.94 -2.69
C GLN A 75 16.80 -3.77 -1.96
N PHE A 76 16.08 -4.64 -2.69
CA PHE A 76 15.07 -5.52 -2.12
C PHE A 76 15.70 -6.55 -1.18
N GLU A 77 16.78 -7.23 -1.58
CA GLU A 77 17.43 -8.26 -0.78
C GLU A 77 18.02 -7.72 0.53
N ARG A 78 18.44 -6.44 0.56
CA ARG A 78 18.89 -5.76 1.79
C ARG A 78 17.75 -5.57 2.80
N SER A 79 16.53 -5.36 2.33
CA SER A 79 15.36 -5.14 3.18
C SER A 79 14.09 -5.55 2.42
N PRO A 80 13.73 -6.84 2.43
CA PRO A 80 12.57 -7.35 1.71
C PRO A 80 11.27 -6.68 2.15
N LEU A 81 10.35 -6.50 1.21
CA LEU A 81 9.02 -5.98 1.50
C LEU A 81 8.06 -7.12 1.89
N ASN A 82 7.00 -6.76 2.59
CA ASN A 82 5.89 -7.65 2.95
C ASN A 82 4.61 -7.26 2.21
N LEU A 83 3.66 -8.19 2.04
CA LEU A 83 2.29 -7.86 1.62
C LEU A 83 1.71 -6.76 2.53
N SER A 84 1.06 -5.77 1.93
CA SER A 84 0.44 -4.68 2.68
C SER A 84 -0.88 -5.15 3.31
N LEU A 85 -0.82 -5.51 4.59
CA LEU A 85 -1.95 -6.05 5.38
C LEU A 85 -2.26 -5.23 6.64
N ALA A 86 -1.77 -3.99 6.73
CA ALA A 86 -1.92 -3.17 7.92
C ALA A 86 -3.39 -2.79 8.21
N GLU A 87 -4.22 -2.69 7.19
CA GLU A 87 -5.63 -2.34 7.28
C GLU A 87 -6.44 -3.35 8.08
N ILE A 88 -5.99 -4.61 8.12
CA ILE A 88 -6.62 -5.71 8.88
C ILE A 88 -5.86 -6.08 10.15
N PHE A 89 -4.85 -5.28 10.54
CA PHE A 89 -4.02 -5.54 11.73
C PHE A 89 -3.43 -6.96 11.76
N PHE A 90 -3.06 -7.48 10.60
CA PHE A 90 -2.58 -8.85 10.50
C PHE A 90 -1.32 -9.05 11.37
N GLU A 91 -1.31 -10.13 12.14
CA GLU A 91 -0.32 -10.31 13.22
C GLU A 91 1.03 -10.88 12.75
N THR A 92 1.09 -11.35 11.50
CA THR A 92 2.28 -11.99 10.94
C THR A 92 2.73 -11.27 9.68
N ASP A 93 4.02 -10.95 9.57
CA ASP A 93 4.56 -10.41 8.32
C ASP A 93 4.51 -11.50 7.22
N VAL A 94 4.03 -11.13 6.03
CA VAL A 94 4.02 -12.04 4.85
C VAL A 94 5.02 -11.51 3.82
N PRO A 95 6.29 -11.94 3.86
CA PRO A 95 7.34 -11.41 2.99
C PRO A 95 7.14 -11.83 1.54
N TYR A 96 7.58 -10.99 0.61
CA TYR A 96 7.75 -11.35 -0.80
C TYR A 96 9.10 -12.04 -1.04
N THR A 97 9.17 -12.84 -2.10
CA THR A 97 10.40 -13.04 -2.87
C THR A 97 10.59 -11.88 -3.85
N TYR A 98 11.79 -11.69 -4.39
CA TYR A 98 12.00 -10.61 -5.37
C TYR A 98 11.15 -10.83 -6.64
N GLU A 99 11.00 -12.08 -7.07
CA GLU A 99 10.23 -12.45 -8.26
C GLU A 99 8.74 -12.15 -8.08
N GLU A 100 8.17 -12.47 -6.91
CA GLU A 100 6.78 -12.12 -6.58
C GLU A 100 6.59 -10.60 -6.49
N TYR A 101 7.54 -9.88 -5.88
CA TYR A 101 7.49 -8.41 -5.80
C TYR A 101 7.56 -7.78 -7.19
N ALA A 102 8.48 -8.22 -8.05
CA ALA A 102 8.64 -7.71 -9.40
C ALA A 102 7.38 -7.97 -10.25
N LEU A 103 6.79 -9.17 -10.13
CA LEU A 103 5.54 -9.47 -10.82
C LEU A 103 4.38 -8.60 -10.32
N HIS A 104 4.24 -8.43 -8.99
CA HIS A 104 3.21 -7.56 -8.45
C HIS A 104 3.44 -6.09 -8.85
N LEU A 105 4.69 -5.62 -8.92
CA LEU A 105 5.02 -4.26 -9.36
C LEU A 105 4.52 -4.00 -10.78
N GLU A 106 4.76 -4.93 -11.70
CA GLU A 106 4.24 -4.85 -13.06
C GLU A 106 2.70 -4.89 -13.10
N GLN A 107 2.06 -5.75 -12.29
CA GLN A 107 0.60 -5.76 -12.15
C GLN A 107 0.04 -4.44 -11.60
N THR A 108 0.74 -3.78 -10.66
CA THR A 108 0.38 -2.45 -10.16
C THR A 108 0.51 -1.39 -11.26
N LYS A 109 1.56 -1.44 -12.08
CA LYS A 109 1.73 -0.56 -13.24
C LYS A 109 0.59 -0.75 -14.24
N GLU A 110 0.26 -1.98 -14.61
CA GLU A 110 -0.86 -2.31 -15.49
C GLU A 110 -2.21 -1.89 -14.90
N TYR A 111 -2.42 -2.09 -13.59
CA TYR A 111 -3.61 -1.63 -12.89
C TYR A 111 -3.78 -0.11 -13.02
N SER A 112 -2.70 0.67 -12.84
CA SER A 112 -2.75 2.13 -12.98
C SER A 112 -3.13 2.57 -14.41
N GLN A 113 -2.61 1.89 -15.43
CA GLN A 113 -2.89 2.23 -16.83
C GLN A 113 -4.36 1.99 -17.21
N ARG A 114 -5.01 1.02 -16.55
CA ARG A 114 -6.44 0.72 -16.76
C ARG A 114 -7.39 1.72 -16.09
N HIS A 115 -6.89 2.57 -15.19
CA HIS A 115 -7.72 3.49 -14.40
C HIS A 115 -7.29 4.95 -14.61
N GLY A 116 -8.04 5.69 -15.43
CA GLY A 116 -7.69 7.08 -15.79
C GLY A 116 -7.60 8.06 -14.61
N ASN A 117 -8.30 7.79 -13.50
CA ASN A 117 -8.22 8.61 -12.28
C ASN A 117 -7.06 8.19 -11.35
N MET A 118 -6.26 7.19 -11.73
CA MET A 118 -5.09 6.78 -10.98
C MET A 118 -3.82 7.36 -11.61
N LYS A 119 -3.07 8.13 -10.82
CA LYS A 119 -1.71 8.55 -11.17
C LYS A 119 -0.72 7.70 -10.39
N LEU A 120 0.17 7.00 -11.09
CA LEU A 120 1.26 6.24 -10.47
C LEU A 120 2.55 7.06 -10.48
N GLU A 121 3.25 7.08 -9.34
CA GLU A 121 4.59 7.63 -9.17
C GLU A 121 5.48 6.53 -8.57
N LEU A 122 6.72 6.42 -9.06
CA LEU A 122 7.68 5.41 -8.63
C LEU A 122 8.77 6.08 -7.79
N ASP A 123 9.12 5.44 -6.67
CA ASP A 123 10.14 5.89 -5.72
C ASP A 123 11.24 4.84 -5.61
N ASP A 124 12.42 5.15 -6.15
CA ASP A 124 13.60 4.26 -6.14
C ASP A 124 14.42 4.38 -4.83
N THR A 125 14.15 5.40 -4.03
CA THR A 125 14.87 5.74 -2.81
C THR A 125 13.92 6.03 -1.63
N PRO A 126 12.96 5.12 -1.34
CA PRO A 126 11.92 5.39 -0.36
C PRO A 126 12.51 5.59 1.03
N ALA A 127 12.21 6.74 1.65
CA ALA A 127 12.71 7.09 2.98
C ALA A 127 12.21 6.13 4.07
N PHE A 128 11.07 5.47 3.86
CA PHE A 128 10.52 4.50 4.80
C PHE A 128 10.17 3.20 4.09
N ARG A 129 10.61 2.07 4.66
CA ARG A 129 10.36 0.71 4.13
C ARG A 129 9.19 -0.01 4.79
N ASN A 130 8.62 0.60 5.84
CA ASN A 130 7.55 0.02 6.64
C ASN A 130 6.53 1.06 7.13
N ILE A 131 6.59 2.30 6.63
CA ILE A 131 5.62 3.35 6.95
C ILE A 131 5.00 3.82 5.66
N SER A 132 3.68 3.66 5.57
CA SER A 132 2.85 4.23 4.52
C SER A 132 2.09 5.42 5.07
N TYR A 133 1.70 6.36 4.23
CA TYR A 133 0.73 7.38 4.62
C TYR A 133 -0.20 7.76 3.47
N ALA A 134 -1.42 8.13 3.83
CA ALA A 134 -2.44 8.63 2.90
C ALA A 134 -2.89 10.02 3.33
N ILE A 135 -2.89 10.97 2.40
CA ILE A 135 -3.48 12.29 2.54
C ILE A 135 -4.82 12.26 1.79
N ILE A 136 -5.92 12.56 2.48
CA ILE A 136 -7.28 12.52 1.95
C ILE A 136 -7.86 13.92 2.01
N GLY A 137 -8.28 14.46 0.87
CA GLY A 137 -8.96 15.76 0.79
C GLY A 137 -8.19 16.94 1.38
N ASN A 138 -6.85 16.86 1.41
CA ASN A 138 -5.96 17.83 2.05
C ASN A 138 -6.32 18.19 3.51
N ARG A 139 -7.05 17.30 4.21
CA ARG A 139 -7.62 17.56 5.54
C ARG A 139 -7.40 16.44 6.55
N LEU A 140 -7.06 15.25 6.07
CA LEU A 140 -6.83 14.07 6.88
C LEU A 140 -5.55 13.39 6.41
N VAL A 141 -4.71 13.00 7.37
CA VAL A 141 -3.58 12.10 7.12
C VAL A 141 -3.75 10.84 7.94
N ILE A 142 -3.57 9.68 7.30
CA ILE A 142 -3.46 8.39 7.95
C ILE A 142 -2.03 7.90 7.76
N VAL A 143 -1.34 7.57 8.84
CA VAL A 143 0.00 6.98 8.80
C VAL A 143 -0.08 5.57 9.34
N SER A 144 0.43 4.60 8.58
CA SER A 144 0.34 3.17 8.88
C SER A 144 1.73 2.57 8.94
N LYS A 145 2.06 1.90 10.04
CA LYS A 145 3.25 1.04 10.12
C LYS A 145 2.90 -0.35 9.56
N ASN A 146 3.36 -0.64 8.35
CA ASN A 146 3.16 -1.90 7.62
C ASN A 146 4.15 -2.99 8.07
N LYS A 147 4.27 -3.20 9.39
CA LYS A 147 5.06 -4.28 10.00
C LYS A 147 4.57 -4.56 11.40
N PHE A 148 4.36 -5.82 11.76
CA PHE A 148 3.85 -6.18 13.09
C PHE A 148 4.78 -5.66 14.23
N PRO A 149 4.23 -5.13 15.34
CA PRO A 149 2.83 -4.74 15.55
C PRO A 149 2.44 -3.53 14.69
N THR A 150 1.26 -3.61 14.08
CA THR A 150 0.69 -2.58 13.22
C THR A 150 0.16 -1.41 14.06
N ILE A 151 0.48 -0.18 13.64
CA ILE A 151 0.06 1.05 14.32
C ILE A 151 -0.48 2.01 13.26
N HIS A 152 -1.64 2.62 13.53
CA HIS A 152 -2.26 3.64 12.71
C HIS A 152 -2.35 4.96 13.48
N PHE A 153 -1.86 6.04 12.88
CA PHE A 153 -2.08 7.41 13.35
C PHE A 153 -3.05 8.14 12.43
N VAL A 154 -4.09 8.73 13.01
CA VAL A 154 -5.08 9.53 12.30
C VAL A 154 -4.91 10.99 12.70
N ILE A 155 -4.62 11.85 11.71
CA ILE A 155 -4.19 13.23 11.93
C ILE A 155 -5.13 14.18 11.19
N HIS A 156 -5.86 15.01 11.95
CA HIS A 156 -6.71 16.09 11.42
C HIS A 156 -6.13 17.49 11.65
N HIS A 157 -5.03 17.60 12.40
CA HIS A 157 -4.48 18.90 12.79
C HIS A 157 -3.89 19.63 11.57
N LYS A 158 -4.48 20.78 11.20
CA LYS A 158 -4.17 21.51 9.95
C LYS A 158 -2.67 21.71 9.68
N ARG A 159 -1.88 22.07 10.69
CA ARG A 159 -0.42 22.27 10.53
C ARG A 159 0.32 20.96 10.25
N MET A 160 -0.12 19.85 10.83
CA MET A 160 0.49 18.54 10.58
C MET A 160 0.10 18.02 9.20
N VAL A 161 -1.18 18.14 8.81
CA VAL A 161 -1.63 17.80 7.46
C VAL A 161 -0.84 18.59 6.41
N LYS A 162 -0.67 19.91 6.62
CA LYS A 162 0.18 20.74 5.76
C LYS A 162 1.63 20.26 5.71
N ALA A 163 2.20 19.86 6.84
CA ALA A 163 3.56 19.32 6.87
C ALA A 163 3.71 18.03 6.03
N PHE A 164 2.68 17.18 5.96
CA PHE A 164 2.68 16.00 5.09
C PHE A 164 2.48 16.36 3.61
N LEU A 165 1.66 17.37 3.29
CA LEU A 165 1.50 17.88 1.93
C LEU A 165 2.81 18.43 1.36
N ASP A 166 3.55 19.16 2.19
CA ASP A 166 4.83 19.77 1.84
C ASP A 166 6.04 18.83 2.09
N PHE A 167 5.78 17.57 2.49
CA PHE A 167 6.85 16.65 2.89
C PHE A 167 7.70 16.22 1.70
N ILE A 168 8.99 16.52 1.78
CA ILE A 168 10.02 15.99 0.90
C ILE A 168 10.87 15.05 1.75
N PRO A 169 10.94 13.75 1.41
CA PRO A 169 11.75 12.82 2.18
C PRO A 169 13.22 13.27 2.18
N PRO A 170 13.93 13.19 3.32
CA PRO A 170 15.34 13.50 3.34
C PRO A 170 16.09 12.53 2.43
N ILE A 171 16.96 13.06 1.55
CA ILE A 171 17.86 12.25 0.72
C ILE A 171 18.74 11.43 1.67
N ARG A 172 18.71 10.10 1.56
CA ARG A 172 19.59 9.21 2.31
C ARG A 172 20.82 8.94 1.46
N GLU A 173 22.00 9.26 2.00
CA GLU A 173 23.31 8.84 1.46
C GLU A 173 23.48 7.32 1.52
#